data_AF-A0A482UJ87-F1
#
_entry.id   AF-A0A482UJ87-F1
#
_cell.length_a   1.000
_cell.length_b   1.000
_cell.length_c   1.000
_cell.angle_alpha   90.00
_cell.angle_beta   90.00
_cell.angle_gamma   90.00
#
_symmetry.space_group_name_H-M   'P 1'
#
loop_
_entity.id
_entity.type
_entity.pdbx_description
1 polymer ?
#
loop_
_entity_poly.entity_id
_entity_poly.type
_entity_poly.pdbx_seq_one_letter_code
_entity_poly.pdbx_strand_id
1 'polypeptide(L)' 'MRQILSLLRRRKPRHFALLDEYGRCRMLLSSTHRPAGAAWIEVQEARLSWIGHELPAESLHAA' A
#
# COMPACT_ATOMS: atom_id res chain seq x y z
N MET A 1 -15.99 11.91 -28.55
CA MET A 1 -14.61 12.27 -28.09
C MET A 1 -14.39 12.25 -26.57
N ARG A 2 -15.41 12.36 -25.70
CA ARG A 2 -15.21 12.44 -24.23
C ARG A 2 -14.83 11.15 -23.50
N GLN A 3 -14.96 9.97 -24.12
CA GLN A 3 -14.79 8.69 -23.39
C GLN A 3 -13.39 8.09 -23.45
N ILE A 4 -12.58 8.44 -24.45
CA ILE A 4 -11.21 7.91 -24.63
C ILE A 4 -10.24 8.47 -23.57
N LEU A 5 -10.46 9.70 -23.10
CA LEU A 5 -9.60 10.33 -22.08
C LEU A 5 -9.74 9.71 -20.68
N SER A 6 -10.81 8.95 -20.42
CA SER A 6 -11.04 8.31 -19.12
C SER A 6 -9.99 7.23 -18.81
N LEU A 7 -9.46 6.56 -19.84
CA LEU A 7 -8.40 5.55 -19.73
C LEU A 7 -7.04 6.15 -19.40
N LEU A 8 -6.85 7.44 -19.68
CA LEU A 8 -5.64 8.20 -19.34
C LEU A 8 -5.66 8.72 -17.89
N ARG A 9 -6.82 8.73 -17.22
CA ARG A 9 -6.91 8.99 -15.77
C ARG A 9 -6.43 7.77 -14.99
N ARG A 10 -5.12 7.54 -14.96
CA ARG A 10 -4.51 6.58 -14.04
C ARG A 10 -4.70 7.08 -12.61
N ARG A 11 -5.46 6.34 -11.80
CA ARG A 11 -5.48 6.54 -10.35
C ARG A 11 -4.06 6.38 -9.82
N LYS A 12 -3.62 7.31 -8.96
CA LYS A 12 -2.35 7.17 -8.25
C LYS A 12 -2.38 5.86 -7.45
N PRO A 13 -1.40 4.96 -7.61
CA PRO A 13 -1.34 3.76 -6.81
C PRO A 13 -1.14 4.14 -5.34
N ARG A 14 -1.78 3.40 -4.46
CA ARG A 14 -1.57 3.44 -3.02
C ARG A 14 -0.59 2.34 -2.62
N HIS A 15 0.09 2.52 -1.50
CA HIS A 15 1.06 1.58 -0.99
C HIS A 15 0.47 0.84 0.21
N PHE A 16 0.72 -0.46 0.27
CA PHE A 16 0.24 -1.32 1.34
C PHE A 16 1.38 -2.18 1.87
N ALA A 17 1.41 -2.39 3.18
CA ALA A 17 2.29 -3.32 3.85
C ALA A 17 1.44 -4.42 4.49
N LEU A 18 1.83 -5.68 4.30
CA LEU A 18 1.26 -6.81 4.99
C LEU A 18 2.08 -7.07 6.24
N LEU A 19 1.45 -7.00 7.40
CA LEU A 19 2.09 -7.34 8.66
C LEU A 19 1.87 -8.80 9.02
N ASP A 20 2.85 -9.39 9.70
CA ASP A 20 2.66 -10.64 10.42
C ASP A 20 2.03 -10.42 11.80
N GLU A 21 1.83 -11.50 12.54
CA GLU A 21 1.26 -11.50 13.89
C GLU A 21 2.09 -10.73 14.93
N TYR A 22 3.37 -10.45 14.64
CA TYR A 22 4.27 -9.67 15.49
C TYR A 22 4.38 -8.20 15.03
N GLY A 23 3.60 -7.80 14.02
CA GLY A 23 3.63 -6.44 13.50
C GLY A 23 4.80 -6.14 12.55
N ARG A 24 5.53 -7.17 12.09
CA ARG A 24 6.64 -7.00 11.14
C ARG A 24 6.16 -7.08 9.70
N CYS A 25 6.72 -6.24 8.85
CA CYS A 25 6.33 -6.20 7.44
C CYS A 25 6.84 -7.46 6.71
N ARG A 26 5.92 -8.22 6.12
CA ARG A 26 6.21 -9.43 5.34
C ARG A 26 6.18 -9.17 3.84
N MET A 27 5.30 -8.28 3.38
CA MET A 27 5.13 -7.96 1.97
C MET A 27 4.76 -6.51 1.75
N LEU A 28 5.12 -5.98 0.58
CA LEU A 28 4.76 -4.65 0.10
C LEU A 28 4.00 -4.76 -1.22
N LEU A 29 2.95 -3.97 -1.38
CA LEU A 29 2.13 -3.96 -2.57
C LEU A 29 1.74 -2.53 -2.95
N SER A 30 1.99 -2.16 -4.20
CA SER A 30 1.48 -0.91 -4.78
C SER A 30 0.29 -1.22 -5.66
N SER A 31 -0.90 -0.73 -5.29
CA SER A 31 -2.14 -1.02 -6.00
C SER A 31 -3.10 0.17 -5.97
N THR A 32 -3.90 0.32 -7.01
CA THR A 32 -4.99 1.30 -7.03
C THR A 32 -6.16 0.88 -6.15
N HIS A 33 -6.30 -0.42 -5.87
CA HIS A 33 -7.36 -0.99 -5.06
C HIS A 33 -6.80 -1.60 -3.76
N ARG A 34 -7.56 -1.51 -2.68
CA ARG A 34 -7.20 -2.15 -1.41
C ARG A 34 -7.16 -3.67 -1.62
N PRO A 35 -6.09 -4.36 -1.22
CA PRO A 35 -6.00 -5.81 -1.37
C PRO A 35 -7.04 -6.52 -0.47
N ALA A 36 -7.54 -7.67 -0.92
CA ALA A 36 -8.49 -8.48 -0.16
C ALA A 36 -7.77 -9.52 0.73
N GLY A 37 -8.41 -9.90 1.85
CA GLY A 37 -8.12 -11.17 2.54
C GLY A 37 -6.91 -11.22 3.48
N ALA A 38 -6.24 -10.11 3.79
CA ALA A 38 -5.18 -10.10 4.80
C ALA A 38 -5.06 -8.75 5.52
N ALA A 39 -4.27 -8.69 6.60
CA ALA A 39 -3.98 -7.50 7.41
C ALA A 39 -3.07 -6.50 6.68
N TRP A 40 -3.51 -6.08 5.49
CA TRP A 40 -2.88 -5.02 4.72
C TRP A 40 -3.17 -3.69 5.38
N ILE A 41 -2.12 -2.96 5.73
CA ILE A 41 -2.22 -1.59 6.18
C ILE A 41 -1.74 -0.66 5.07
N GLU A 42 -2.42 0.48 4.93
CA GLU A 42 -2.07 1.49 3.96
C GLU A 42 -0.93 2.35 4.50
N VAL A 43 0.12 2.51 3.72
CA VAL A 43 1.34 3.24 4.08
C VAL A 43 1.60 4.37 3.08
N GLN A 44 2.32 5.40 3.51
CA GLN A 44 2.60 6.56 2.67
C GLN A 44 3.52 6.22 1.49
N GLU A 45 4.36 5.20 1.64
CA GLU A 45 5.34 4.73 0.66
C GLU A 45 5.66 3.25 0.86
N ALA A 46 6.28 2.61 -0.13
CA ALA A 46 6.74 1.22 -0.02
C ALA A 46 8.27 1.19 0.08
N ARG A 47 8.83 0.98 1.28
CA ARG A 47 10.27 0.85 1.50
C ARG A 47 10.69 -0.59 1.77
N LEU A 48 11.56 -1.14 0.92
CA LEU A 48 12.06 -2.51 1.04
C LEU A 48 12.78 -2.78 2.37
N SER A 49 13.39 -1.75 2.98
CA SER A 49 14.04 -1.84 4.29
C SER A 49 13.11 -2.22 5.44
N TRP A 50 11.79 -2.15 5.25
CA TRP A 50 10.82 -2.56 6.26
C TRP A 50 10.61 -4.07 6.30
N ILE A 51 10.98 -4.83 5.25
CA ILE A 51 10.76 -6.28 5.23
C ILE A 51 11.50 -6.94 6.40
N GLY A 52 10.76 -7.67 7.25
CA GLY A 52 11.26 -8.31 8.46
C GLY A 52 11.34 -7.38 9.69
N HIS A 53 11.01 -6.10 9.54
CA HIS A 53 11.04 -5.09 10.60
C HIS A 53 9.65 -4.55 10.90
N GLU A 54 9.47 -4.02 12.11
CA GLU A 54 8.28 -3.24 12.46
C GLU A 54 8.21 -1.96 11.62
N LEU A 55 6.99 -1.54 11.28
CA LEU A 55 6.80 -0.30 10.57
C LEU A 55 7.01 0.90 11.50
N PRO A 56 7.75 1.92 11.06
CA PRO A 56 7.79 3.20 11.76
C PRO A 56 6.39 3.77 11.95
N ALA A 57 6.10 4.41 13.08
CA ALA A 57 4.77 4.94 13.39
C ALA A 57 4.28 5.98 12.36
N GLU A 58 5.21 6.75 11.80
CA GLU A 58 4.99 7.74 10.76
C GLU A 58 4.69 7.15 9.37
N SER A 59 4.84 5.84 9.19
CA SER A 59 4.65 5.17 7.89
C SER A 59 3.18 5.07 7.50
N LEU A 60 2.29 5.14 8.49
CA LEU A 60 0.85 4.97 8.30
C LEU A 60 0.27 6.13 7.50
N HIS A 61 -0.63 5.82 6.58
CA HIS A 61 -1.44 6.85 5.93
C HIS A 61 -2.58 7.24 6.87
N ALA A 62 -2.64 8.52 7.28
CA ALA A 62 -3.82 9.03 7.98
C ALA A 62 -5.03 8.95 7.03
N ALA A 63 -6.10 8.29 7.47
CA ALA A 63 -7.31 8.08 6.67
C ALA A 63 -8.05 9.38 6.40
#